data_AF-A0A3B9QQE7-F1
#
_entry.id   AF-A0A3B9QQE7-F1
#
_cell.length_a   1.000
_cell.length_b   1.000
_cell.length_c   1.000
_cell.angle_alpha   90.00
_cell.angle_beta   90.00
_cell.angle_gamma   90.00
#
_symmetry.space_group_name_H-M   'P 1'
#
loop_
_entity.id
_entity.type
_entity.pdbx_description
1 polymer ?
#
loop_
_entity_poly.entity_id
_entity_poly.type
_entity_poly.pdbx_seq_one_letter_code
_entity_poly.pdbx_strand_id
1 'polypeptide(L)'
;MGELVLEVHVQGGREAGLWLEEVGAKRRISLPDAFWRAFSESLREAGEGALASQVEAALQALVAARRREEARRRCMDLVYSPEEYRRCQELIREELGGQSPPAGGRA
;
A
#
# COMPACT_ATOMS: atom_id res chain seq x y z
N MET A 1 8.06 -15.35 33.01
CA MET A 1 7.70 -15.08 31.60
C MET A 1 7.81 -13.59 31.38
N GLY A 2 8.54 -13.15 30.36
CA GLY A 2 8.66 -11.72 30.03
C GLY A 2 7.43 -11.22 29.27
N GLU A 3 7.16 -9.93 29.35
CA GLU A 3 6.11 -9.25 28.60
C GLU A 3 6.58 -8.94 27.17
N LEU A 4 5.74 -9.18 26.17
CA LEU A 4 5.99 -8.80 24.78
C LEU A 4 5.12 -7.59 24.45
N VAL A 5 5.75 -6.45 24.20
CA VAL A 5 5.07 -5.22 23.80
C VAL A 5 5.31 -4.97 22.31
N LEU A 6 4.23 -4.90 21.55
CA LEU A 6 4.24 -4.65 20.10
C LEU A 6 3.46 -3.37 19.80
N GLU A 7 4.08 -2.47 19.05
CA GLU A 7 3.40 -1.32 18.48
C GLU A 7 2.97 -1.62 17.04
N VAL A 8 1.74 -1.21 16.70
CA VAL A 8 1.22 -1.31 15.34
C VAL A 8 1.39 0.03 14.64
N HIS A 9 2.17 0.04 13.57
CA HIS A 9 2.43 1.24 12.78
C HIS A 9 1.63 1.19 11.48
N VAL A 10 0.76 2.18 11.30
CA VAL A 10 -0.09 2.36 10.11
C VAL A 10 0.24 3.70 9.49
N GLN A 11 0.96 3.67 8.37
CA GLN A 11 1.31 4.86 7.60
C GLN A 11 0.50 4.87 6.31
N GLY A 12 -0.28 5.93 6.11
CA GLY A 12 -1.03 6.17 4.86
C GLY A 12 -0.33 7.17 3.94
N GLY A 13 -0.84 7.30 2.71
CA GLY A 13 -0.40 8.32 1.75
C GLY A 13 0.68 7.86 0.77
N ARG A 14 1.59 8.77 0.39
CA ARG A 14 2.60 8.53 -0.67
C ARG A 14 3.63 7.46 -0.30
N GLU A 15 3.92 7.34 1.00
CA GLU A 15 4.80 6.32 1.58
C GLU A 15 3.98 5.44 2.52
N ALA A 16 3.00 4.70 1.97
CA ALA A 16 2.20 3.80 2.77
C ALA A 16 3.06 2.68 3.39
N GLY A 17 2.76 2.30 4.63
CA GLY A 17 3.54 1.33 5.37
C GLY A 17 2.74 0.65 6.49
N LEU A 18 2.96 -0.65 6.65
CA LEU A 18 2.39 -1.47 7.70
C LEU A 18 3.50 -2.34 8.30
N TRP A 19 3.74 -2.19 9.60
CA TRP A 19 4.70 -3.01 10.32
C TRP A 19 4.36 -3.07 11.81
N LEU A 20 4.90 -4.08 12.47
CA LEU A 20 4.97 -4.12 13.93
C LEU A 20 6.35 -3.69 14.37
N GLU A 21 6.42 -3.02 15.51
CA GLU A 21 7.68 -2.76 16.20
C GLU A 21 7.69 -3.48 17.55
N GLU A 22 8.70 -4.32 17.75
CA GLU A 22 8.99 -4.89 19.07
C GLU A 22 9.73 -3.84 19.91
N VAL A 23 9.04 -3.24 20.88
CA VAL A 23 9.53 -2.05 21.62
C VAL A 23 10.86 -2.33 22.33
N GLY A 24 10.98 -3.49 22.98
CA GLY A 24 12.18 -3.86 23.72
C GLY A 24 13.41 -4.10 22.84
N ALA A 25 13.21 -4.53 21.60
CA ALA A 25 14.27 -4.84 20.64
C ALA A 25 14.44 -3.77 19.55
N LYS A 26 13.55 -2.77 19.49
CA LYS A 26 13.43 -1.78 18.39
C LYS A 26 13.47 -2.44 17.02
N ARG A 27 12.86 -3.62 16.92
CA ARG A 27 12.90 -4.45 15.73
C ARG A 27 11.63 -4.25 14.93
N ARG A 28 11.79 -3.83 13.68
CA ARG A 28 10.71 -3.79 12.70
C ARG A 28 10.39 -5.19 12.17
N ILE A 29 9.11 -5.54 12.19
CA ILE A 29 8.57 -6.82 11.72
C ILE A 29 7.54 -6.53 10.63
N SER A 30 7.85 -6.95 9.40
CA SER A 30 6.90 -6.91 8.29
C SER A 30 6.08 -8.19 8.26
N LEU A 31 4.77 -8.06 8.26
CA LEU A 31 3.83 -9.18 8.20
C LEU A 31 3.14 -9.26 6.83
N PRO A 32 2.68 -10.46 6.41
CA PRO A 32 1.96 -10.64 5.16
C PRO A 32 0.65 -9.84 5.11
N ASP A 33 0.22 -9.45 3.91
CA ASP A 33 -1.03 -8.71 3.66
C ASP A 33 -2.26 -9.39 4.30
N ALA A 34 -2.28 -10.73 4.34
CA ALA A 34 -3.37 -11.50 4.94
C ALA A 34 -3.54 -11.23 6.45
N PHE A 35 -2.43 -11.02 7.17
CA PHE A 35 -2.49 -10.65 8.59
C PHE A 35 -3.18 -9.30 8.78
N TRP A 36 -2.82 -8.31 7.95
CA TRP A 36 -3.38 -6.96 8.04
C TRP A 36 -4.87 -6.90 7.71
N ARG A 37 -5.34 -7.75 6.79
CA ARG A 37 -6.78 -7.91 6.52
C ARG A 37 -7.54 -8.49 7.70
N ALA A 38 -7.02 -9.58 8.27
CA ALA A 38 -7.64 -10.17 9.46
C ALA A 38 -7.64 -9.19 10.63
N PHE A 39 -6.56 -8.43 10.82
CA PHE A 39 -6.47 -7.40 11.84
C PHE A 39 -7.50 -6.28 11.65
N SER A 40 -7.70 -5.78 10.42
CA SER A 40 -8.73 -4.76 10.16
C SER A 40 -10.15 -5.29 10.37
N GLU A 41 -10.41 -6.55 10.02
CA GLU A 41 -11.68 -7.22 10.31
C GLU A 41 -11.92 -7.33 11.82
N SER A 42 -10.94 -7.79 12.60
CA SER A 42 -11.05 -7.85 14.06
C SER A 42 -11.26 -6.48 14.71
N LEU A 43 -10.62 -5.42 14.21
CA LEU A 43 -10.87 -4.06 14.67
C LEU A 43 -12.32 -3.63 14.42
N ARG A 44 -12.88 -3.98 13.25
CA ARG A 44 -14.28 -3.67 12.93
C ARG A 44 -15.24 -4.43 13.85
N GLU A 45 -14.98 -5.71 14.12
CA GLU A 45 -15.76 -6.53 15.06
C GLU A 45 -15.70 -5.99 16.49
N ALA A 46 -14.55 -5.42 16.89
CA ALA A 46 -14.37 -4.75 18.17
C ALA A 46 -15.03 -3.36 18.27
N GLY A 47 -15.66 -2.87 17.20
CA GLY A 47 -16.28 -1.53 17.15
C GLY A 47 -15.32 -0.40 16.76
N GLU A 48 -14.05 -0.72 16.50
CA GLU A 48 -13.01 0.23 16.12
C GLU A 48 -13.00 0.50 14.60
N GLY A 49 -14.17 0.84 14.04
CA GLY A 49 -14.36 0.97 12.59
C GLY A 49 -13.48 2.02 11.92
N ALA A 50 -13.16 3.11 12.64
CA ALA A 50 -12.25 4.15 12.13
C ALA A 50 -10.81 3.64 11.99
N LEU A 51 -10.31 2.88 12.97
CA LEU A 51 -8.98 2.26 12.91
C LEU A 51 -8.92 1.18 11.84
N ALA A 52 -9.95 0.33 11.76
CA ALA A 52 -10.08 -0.68 10.70
C ALA A 52 -9.96 -0.03 9.31
N SER A 53 -10.66 1.08 9.09
CA SER A 53 -10.64 1.81 7.81
C SER A 53 -9.25 2.39 7.48
N GLN A 54 -8.51 2.88 8.49
CA GLN A 54 -7.14 3.37 8.29
C GLN A 54 -6.17 2.25 7.90
N VAL A 55 -6.28 1.09 8.56
CA VAL A 55 -5.47 -0.11 8.22
C VAL A 55 -5.77 -0.57 6.79
N GLU A 56 -7.05 -0.66 6.42
CA GLU A 56 -7.46 -1.06 5.07
C GLU A 56 -6.94 -0.08 4.00
N ALA A 57 -7.05 1.22 4.25
CA ALA A 57 -6.54 2.24 3.33
C ALA A 57 -5.02 2.14 3.14
N ALA A 58 -4.27 1.94 4.22
CA ALA A 58 -2.82 1.76 4.16
C ALA A 58 -2.44 0.47 3.40
N LEU A 59 -3.17 -0.63 3.63
CA LEU A 59 -2.95 -1.89 2.93
C LEU A 59 -3.22 -1.76 1.43
N GLN A 60 -4.31 -1.10 1.04
CA GLN A 60 -4.64 -0.86 -0.37
C GLN A 60 -3.56 -0.02 -1.06
N ALA A 61 -3.07 1.03 -0.40
CA ALA A 61 -2.01 1.88 -0.94
C ALA A 61 -0.69 1.09 -1.12
N LEU A 62 -0.34 0.22 -0.17
CA LEU A 62 0.82 -0.68 -0.27
C LEU A 62 0.70 -1.67 -1.42
N VAL A 63 -0.45 -2.33 -1.57
CA VAL A 63 -0.70 -3.27 -2.67
C VAL A 63 -0.61 -2.55 -4.02
N ALA A 64 -1.20 -1.35 -4.13
CA ALA A 64 -1.10 -0.54 -5.34
C ALA A 64 0.34 -0.14 -5.67
N ALA A 65 1.12 0.27 -4.66
CA ALA A 65 2.53 0.59 -4.83
C ALA A 65 3.35 -0.63 -5.29
N ARG A 66 3.12 -1.81 -4.70
CA ARG A 66 3.79 -3.06 -5.11
C ARG A 66 3.43 -3.44 -6.54
N ARG A 67 2.15 -3.37 -6.91
CA ARG A 67 1.71 -3.65 -8.30
C ARG A 67 2.35 -2.70 -9.31
N ARG A 68 2.44 -1.41 -8.99
CA ARG A 68 3.11 -0.42 -9.84
C ARG A 68 4.60 -0.73 -10.01
N GLU A 69 5.26 -1.13 -8.92
CA GLU A 69 6.67 -1.51 -8.96
C GLU A 69 6.89 -2.81 -9.75
N GLU A 70 6.03 -3.80 -9.57
CA GLU A 70 6.04 -5.04 -10.37
C GLU A 70 5.82 -4.75 -11.86
N ALA A 71 4.87 -3.87 -12.20
CA ALA A 71 4.63 -3.43 -13.57
C ALA A 71 5.87 -2.71 -14.14
N ARG A 72 6.49 -1.81 -13.39
CA ARG A 72 7.74 -1.14 -13.78
C ARG A 72 8.87 -2.13 -14.03
N ARG A 73 9.05 -3.11 -13.14
CA ARG A 73 10.09 -4.15 -13.29
C ARG A 73 9.86 -5.01 -14.50
N ARG A 74 8.62 -5.48 -14.72
CA ARG A 74 8.26 -6.20 -15.95
C ARG A 74 8.54 -5.37 -17.20
N CYS A 75 8.34 -4.06 -17.13
CA CYS A 75 8.65 -3.16 -18.22
C CYS A 75 10.16 -2.88 -18.43
N MET A 76 11.01 -3.16 -17.44
CA MET A 76 12.47 -3.02 -17.52
C MET A 76 13.19 -4.34 -17.82
N ASP A 77 12.60 -5.49 -17.47
CA ASP A 77 13.22 -6.82 -17.61
C ASP A 77 13.11 -7.41 -19.03
N LEU A 78 12.29 -6.84 -19.91
CA LEU A 78 12.19 -7.27 -21.29
C LEU A 78 12.99 -6.31 -22.19
N VAL A 79 13.86 -6.89 -23.02
CA VAL A 79 14.53 -6.23 -24.15
C VAL A 79 13.45 -5.77 -25.12
N TYR A 80 12.79 -4.66 -24.82
CA TYR A 80 11.64 -4.20 -25.57
C TYR A 80 12.07 -3.54 -26.87
N SER A 81 11.35 -3.87 -27.94
CA SER A 81 11.31 -3.01 -29.12
C SER A 81 10.66 -1.65 -28.75
N PRO A 82 10.95 -0.55 -29.46
CA PRO A 82 10.47 0.79 -29.10
C PRO A 82 8.95 0.94 -28.94
N GLU A 83 8.15 0.09 -29.60
CA GLU A 83 6.69 0.11 -29.52
C GLU A 83 6.14 -0.46 -28.20
N GLU A 84 6.76 -1.51 -27.68
CA GLU A 84 6.33 -2.15 -26.43
C GLU A 84 6.70 -1.28 -25.21
N TYR A 85 7.79 -0.53 -25.31
CA TYR A 85 8.13 0.50 -24.33
C TYR A 85 7.07 1.62 -24.29
N ARG A 86 6.59 2.10 -25.46
CA ARG A 86 5.48 3.08 -25.53
C ARG A 86 4.20 2.51 -24.92
N ARG A 87 3.84 1.28 -25.25
CA ARG A 87 2.65 0.61 -24.70
C ARG A 87 2.71 0.50 -23.18
N CYS A 88 3.88 0.19 -22.61
CA CYS A 88 4.03 0.18 -21.17
C CYS A 88 3.93 1.59 -20.54
N GLN A 89 4.49 2.62 -21.17
CA GLN A 89 4.32 4.00 -20.69
C GLN A 89 2.86 4.45 -20.68
N GLU A 90 2.08 4.02 -21.67
CA GLU A 90 0.63 4.28 -21.74
C GLU A 90 -0.12 3.60 -20.60
N LEU A 91 0.14 2.32 -20.32
CA LEU A 91 -0.46 1.60 -19.19
C LEU A 91 -0.13 2.22 -17.83
N ILE A 92 1.13 2.62 -17.62
CA ILE A 92 1.54 3.34 -16.41
C ILE A 92 0.77 4.68 -16.29
N ARG A 93 0.56 5.39 -17.41
CA ARG A 93 -0.18 6.65 -17.43
C ARG A 93 -1.68 6.46 -17.19
N GLU A 94 -2.28 5.37 -17.67
CA GLU A 94 -3.69 5.05 -17.44
C GLU A 94 -3.95 4.61 -15.99
N GLU A 95 -3.09 3.78 -15.39
CA GLU A 95 -3.22 3.37 -13.98
C GLU A 95 -2.85 4.48 -12.97
N LEU A 96 -1.97 5.41 -13.34
CA LEU A 96 -1.63 6.59 -12.51
C LEU A 96 -2.55 7.79 -12.78
N GLY A 97 -3.21 7.85 -13.93
CA GLY A 97 -4.07 8.95 -14.40
C GLY A 97 -5.55 8.83 -13.99
N GLY A 98 -5.95 7.74 -13.33
CA GLY A 98 -7.31 7.53 -12.81
C GLY A 98 -7.73 8.45 -11.66
N GLN A 99 -6.87 9.37 -11.21
CA GLN A 99 -7.29 10.53 -10.41
C GLN A 99 -7.29 11.76 -11.32
N SER A 100 -8.40 11.96 -12.03
CA SER A 100 -8.69 13.28 -12.57
C SER A 100 -8.69 14.28 -11.40
N PRO A 101 -7.96 15.41 -11.48
CA PRO A 101 -8.16 16.50 -10.54
C PRO A 101 -9.64 16.94 -10.62
N PRO A 102 -10.26 17.41 -9.52
CA PRO A 102 -11.61 17.93 -9.58
C PRO A 102 -11.64 18.99 -10.69
N ALA A 103 -12.58 18.81 -11.62
CA ALA A 103 -12.78 19.69 -12.75
C ALA A 103 -12.73 21.13 -12.24
N GLY A 104 -11.75 21.88 -12.75
CA GLY A 104 -11.55 23.27 -12.39
C GLY A 104 -12.86 24.03 -12.57
N GLY A 105 -13.32 24.64 -11.47
CA GLY A 105 -14.29 25.70 -11.52
C GLY A 105 -13.78 26.79 -12.47
N ARG A 106 -14.57 27.04 -13.51
CA ARG A 106 -14.55 28.28 -14.27
C ARG A 106 -15.96 28.85 -14.26
N ALA A 107 -16.20 29.78 -13.35
CA ALA A 107 -16.65 31.14 -13.62
C ALA A 107 -16.90 31.83 -12.27
#